data_AF-A0A0H4K8K2-F1
#
_entry.id   AF-A0A0H4K8K2-F1
#
_cell.length_a   1.000
_cell.length_b   1.000
_cell.length_c   1.000
_cell.angle_alpha   90.00
_cell.angle_beta   90.00
_cell.angle_gamma   90.00
#
_symmetry.space_group_name_H-M   'P 1'
#
loop_
_entity.id
_entity.type
_entity.pdbx_description
1 polymer ?
#
loop_
_entity_poly.entity_id
_entity_poly.type
_entity_poly.pdbx_seq_one_letter_code
_entity_poly.pdbx_strand_id
1 'polypeptide(L)'
;TYKLKVKPGKTYLLRLVNAALNDDLFFSIANHTFTVVEVDATYAKPFETNLLVITPGQTTNILLKTKPIAPNASFYMLARPYFTGQGTFDNTTVAGILEYETSS
;
A
#
# COMPACT_ATOMS: atom_id res chain seq x y z
N THR A 1 -13.07 -8.08 1.88
CA THR A 1 -12.20 -6.93 2.19
C THR A 1 -11.10 -7.36 3.13
N TYR A 2 -9.84 -7.12 2.77
CA TYR A 2 -8.69 -7.47 3.61
C TYR A 2 -8.54 -6.49 4.78
N LYS A 3 -8.16 -6.99 5.96
CA LYS A 3 -7.90 -6.19 7.17
C LYS A 3 -6.48 -6.43 7.68
N LEU A 4 -5.68 -5.38 7.79
CA LEU A 4 -4.36 -5.39 8.39
C LEU A 4 -4.44 -4.78 9.79
N LYS A 5 -4.24 -5.61 10.82
CA LYS A 5 -4.16 -5.15 12.21
C LYS A 5 -2.74 -4.72 12.54
N VAL A 6 -2.60 -3.53 13.11
CA VAL A 6 -1.31 -2.95 13.43
C VAL A 6 -1.27 -2.39 14.85
N LYS A 7 -0.11 -2.46 15.49
CA LYS A 7 0.15 -1.85 16.80
C LYS A 7 0.74 -0.45 16.62
N PRO A 8 0.41 0.50 17.51
CA PRO A 8 1.03 1.83 17.50
C PRO A 8 2.55 1.76 17.66
N GLY A 9 3.27 2.65 16.98
CA GLY A 9 4.73 2.79 17.07
C GLY A 9 5.55 1.61 16.53
N LYS A 10 4.94 0.70 15.78
CA LYS A 10 5.61 -0.45 15.16
C LYS A 10 5.85 -0.20 13.67
N THR A 11 6.82 -0.92 13.13
CA THR A 11 7.12 -0.89 11.69
C THR A 11 6.79 -2.25 11.09
N TYR A 12 6.05 -2.24 9.98
CA TYR A 12 5.60 -3.44 9.27
C TYR A 12 6.22 -3.47 7.89
N LEU A 13 6.75 -4.63 7.49
CA LEU A 13 7.17 -4.88 6.12
C LEU A 13 5.98 -5.39 5.32
N LEU A 14 5.50 -4.61 4.36
CA LEU A 14 4.47 -5.02 3.42
C LEU A 14 5.15 -5.43 2.11
N ARG A 15 4.84 -6.65 1.65
CA ARG A 15 5.31 -7.19 0.38
C ARG A 15 4.20 -7.02 -0.64
N LEU A 16 4.34 -6.02 -1.49
CA LEU A 16 3.37 -5.73 -2.54
C LEU A 16 3.72 -6.55 -3.78
N VAL A 17 2.71 -7.22 -4.33
CA VAL A 17 2.82 -8.02 -5.55
C VAL A 17 1.66 -7.61 -6.44
N ASN A 18 1.95 -7.08 -7.62
CA ASN A 18 0.91 -6.86 -8.62
C ASN A 18 0.72 -8.14 -9.44
N ALA A 19 -0.31 -8.90 -9.08
CA ALA A 19 -0.73 -10.10 -9.80
C ALA A 19 -1.91 -9.84 -10.77
N ALA A 20 -2.19 -8.58 -11.11
CA ALA A 20 -3.14 -8.23 -12.17
C ALA A 20 -2.57 -8.57 -13.54
N LEU A 21 -3.44 -8.75 -14.54
CA LEU A 21 -3.00 -9.09 -15.89
C LEU A 21 -2.51 -7.88 -16.69
N ASN A 22 -3.25 -6.76 -16.65
CA ASN A 22 -3.10 -5.71 -17.66
C ASN A 22 -2.98 -4.29 -17.10
N ASP A 23 -3.14 -4.11 -15.78
CA ASP A 23 -3.27 -2.78 -15.19
C ASP A 23 -2.14 -2.44 -14.23
N ASP A 24 -1.51 -1.29 -14.46
CA ASP A 24 -0.65 -0.65 -13.48
C ASP A 24 -1.52 -0.15 -12.33
N LEU A 25 -1.11 -0.41 -11.10
CA LEU A 25 -1.89 -0.07 -9.91
C LEU A 25 -1.20 1.05 -9.12
N PHE A 26 -1.96 2.10 -8.82
CA PHE A 26 -1.64 3.02 -7.74
C PHE A 26 -2.00 2.38 -6.41
N PHE A 27 -1.02 2.25 -5.52
CA PHE A 27 -1.21 1.84 -4.15
C PHE A 27 -0.97 3.01 -3.19
N SER A 28 -1.88 3.20 -2.24
CA SER A 28 -1.75 4.20 -1.17
C SER A 28 -2.43 3.75 0.11
N ILE A 29 -1.98 4.30 1.25
CA ILE A 29 -2.60 4.09 2.55
C ILE A 29 -3.03 5.45 3.08
N ALA A 30 -4.31 5.59 3.40
CA ALA A 30 -4.87 6.85 3.87
C ALA A 30 -4.12 7.34 5.12
N ASN A 31 -3.64 8.59 5.08
CA ASN A 31 -2.98 9.26 6.21
C ASN A 31 -1.72 8.52 6.75
N HIS A 32 -1.03 7.78 5.88
CA HIS A 32 0.25 7.13 6.17
C HIS A 32 1.25 7.34 5.03
N THR A 33 2.50 7.55 5.39
CA THR A 33 3.64 7.43 4.48
C THR A 33 4.30 6.08 4.69
N PHE A 34 4.99 5.60 3.67
CA PHE A 34 5.75 4.36 3.72
C PHE A 34 7.08 4.53 2.99
N THR A 35 8.06 3.74 3.38
CA THR A 35 9.40 3.76 2.78
C THR A 35 9.55 2.59 1.83
N VAL A 36 9.84 2.84 0.56
CA VAL A 36 10.18 1.77 -0.38
C VAL A 36 11.62 1.35 -0.14
N VAL A 37 11.88 0.05 -0.01
CA VAL A 37 13.22 -0.48 0.30
C VAL A 37 13.73 -1.52 -0.70
N GLU A 38 12.84 -2.12 -1.47
CA GLU A 38 13.18 -3.19 -2.41
C GLU A 38 12.22 -3.17 -3.60
N VAL A 39 12.74 -3.40 -4.79
CA VAL A 39 11.98 -3.58 -6.03
C VAL A 39 12.55 -4.80 -6.75
N ASP A 40 11.69 -5.74 -7.14
CA ASP A 40 12.05 -6.95 -7.90
C ASP A 40 13.25 -7.72 -7.30
N ALA A 41 13.12 -8.05 -6.00
CA ALA A 41 14.13 -8.76 -5.21
C ALA A 41 15.50 -8.05 -5.10
N THR A 42 15.59 -6.78 -5.50
CA THR A 42 16.81 -5.97 -5.41
C THR A 42 16.59 -4.80 -4.48
N TYR A 43 17.53 -4.58 -3.57
CA TYR A 43 17.46 -3.44 -2.65
C TYR A 43 17.55 -2.12 -3.43
N ALA A 44 16.55 -1.28 -3.24
CA ALA A 44 16.53 0.07 -3.77
C ALA A 44 17.04 1.04 -2.70
N LYS A 45 17.53 2.21 -3.13
CA LYS A 45 17.83 3.30 -2.19
C LYS A 45 16.53 3.68 -1.47
N PRO A 46 16.47 3.64 -0.12
CA PRO A 46 15.24 3.92 0.58
C PRO A 46 14.72 5.33 0.32
N PHE A 47 13.43 5.45 0.00
CA PHE A 47 12.76 6.73 -0.15
C PHE A 47 11.34 6.67 0.42
N GLU A 48 10.89 7.78 1.00
CA GLU A 48 9.55 7.90 1.56
C GLU A 48 8.57 8.41 0.51
N THR A 49 7.39 7.78 0.44
CA THR A 49 6.28 8.21 -0.41
C THR A 49 4.94 7.86 0.24
N ASN A 50 3.87 8.50 -0.20
CA ASN A 50 2.49 8.18 0.16
C ASN A 50 1.74 7.44 -0.96
N LEU A 51 2.31 7.41 -2.17
CA LEU A 51 1.74 6.82 -3.37
C LEU A 51 2.83 6.03 -4.09
N LEU A 52 2.50 4.81 -4.49
CA LEU A 52 3.36 3.93 -5.28
C LEU A 52 2.61 3.51 -6.53
N VAL A 53 3.32 3.42 -7.65
CA VAL A 53 2.84 2.72 -8.86
C VAL A 53 3.53 1.38 -8.91
N ILE A 54 2.77 0.30 -9.11
CA ILE A 54 3.29 -1.05 -9.28
C ILE A 54 2.74 -1.64 -10.58
N THR A 55 3.62 -2.07 -11.46
CA THR A 55 3.24 -2.64 -12.77
C THR A 55 2.97 -4.15 -12.66
N PRO A 56 2.18 -4.76 -13.54
CA PRO A 56 1.94 -6.21 -13.56
C PRO A 56 3.25 -7.02 -13.51
N GLY A 57 3.31 -8.02 -12.64
CA GLY A 57 4.49 -8.87 -12.44
C GLY A 57 5.58 -8.26 -11.55
N GLN A 58 5.49 -6.98 -11.21
CA GLN A 58 6.45 -6.33 -10.33
C GLN A 58 6.18 -6.68 -8.87
N THR A 59 7.25 -6.72 -8.08
CA THR A 59 7.19 -6.85 -6.62
C THR A 59 7.92 -5.71 -5.95
N THR A 60 7.38 -5.21 -4.83
CA THR A 60 8.00 -4.11 -4.09
C THR A 60 7.79 -4.31 -2.60
N ASN A 61 8.86 -4.16 -1.82
CA ASN A 61 8.75 -4.16 -0.37
C ASN A 61 8.73 -2.74 0.17
N ILE A 62 7.74 -2.46 1.02
CA ILE A 62 7.58 -1.17 1.68
C ILE A 62 7.59 -1.36 3.19
N LEU A 63 8.20 -0.42 3.90
CA LEU A 63 8.13 -0.29 5.34
C LEU A 63 7.04 0.71 5.70
N LEU A 64 6.00 0.21 6.36
CA LEU A 64 4.94 1.01 6.92
C LEU A 64 5.26 1.30 8.40
N LYS A 65 5.52 2.56 8.71
CA LYS A 65 5.67 3.03 10.08
C LYS A 65 4.32 3.48 10.62
N THR A 66 3.83 2.80 11.65
CA THR A 66 2.57 3.18 12.28
C THR A 66 2.74 4.40 13.17
N LYS A 67 1.66 5.13 13.35
CA LYS A 67 1.61 6.29 14.24
C LYS A 67 1.88 5.84 15.68
N PRO A 68 2.54 6.69 16.48
CA PRO A 68 2.87 6.36 17.87
C PRO A 68 1.63 6.19 18.75
N ILE A 69 0.53 6.86 18.41
CA ILE A 69 -0.75 6.82 19.13
C ILE A 69 -1.78 6.15 18.22
N ALA A 70 -2.54 5.19 18.76
CA ALA A 70 -3.68 4.60 18.06
C ALA A 70 -4.75 5.67 17.82
N PRO A 71 -5.04 6.06 16.58
CA PRO A 71 -6.19 6.89 16.29
C PRO A 71 -7.46 6.05 16.42
N ASN A 72 -8.56 6.64 16.91
CA ASN A 72 -9.91 6.04 16.89
C ASN A 72 -10.50 6.05 15.46
N ALA A 73 -9.71 5.62 14.48
CA ALA A 73 -10.08 5.60 13.08
C ALA A 73 -9.43 4.40 12.38
N SER A 74 -10.17 3.81 11.44
CA SER A 74 -9.65 2.86 10.48
C SER A 74 -9.21 3.61 9.21
N PHE A 75 -8.12 3.18 8.61
CA PHE A 75 -7.59 3.79 7.38
C PHE A 75 -7.79 2.87 6.20
N TYR A 76 -8.13 3.43 5.04
CA TYR A 76 -8.22 2.64 3.82
C TYR A 76 -6.83 2.42 3.22
N MET A 77 -6.58 1.20 2.80
CA MET A 77 -5.53 0.85 1.85
C MET A 77 -6.20 0.75 0.49
N LEU A 78 -5.80 1.56 -0.47
CA LEU A 78 -6.46 1.67 -1.77
C LEU A 78 -5.50 1.24 -2.87
N ALA A 79 -5.98 0.36 -3.74
CA ALA A 79 -5.34 0.04 -5.01
C ALA A 79 -6.31 0.44 -6.14
N ARG A 80 -5.85 1.28 -7.06
CA ARG A 80 -6.65 1.70 -8.22
C ARG A 80 -5.83 1.63 -9.51
N PRO A 81 -6.44 1.34 -10.67
CA PRO A 81 -5.72 1.32 -11.93
C PRO A 81 -5.23 2.70 -12.34
N TYR A 82 -4.07 2.74 -12.98
CA TYR A 82 -3.54 3.88 -13.70
C TYR A 82 -3.74 3.67 -15.20
N PHE A 83 -4.56 4.52 -15.81
CA PHE A 83 -4.83 4.48 -17.23
C PHE A 83 -4.94 5.90 -17.79
N THR A 84 -4.20 6.20 -18.86
CA THR A 84 -4.18 7.51 -19.53
C THR A 84 -4.75 7.47 -20.95
N GLY A 85 -5.29 6.33 -21.39
CA GLY A 85 -5.88 6.13 -22.73
C GLY A 85 -7.38 6.43 -22.80
N GLN A 86 -7.97 6.25 -24.00
CA GLN A 86 -9.42 6.38 -24.26
C GLN A 86 -10.13 5.01 -24.46
N GLY A 87 -9.58 3.92 -23.91
CA GLY A 87 -10.18 2.59 -23.95
C GLY A 87 -11.09 2.28 -22.75
N THR A 88 -11.82 1.17 -22.81
CA THR A 88 -12.58 0.64 -21.67
C THR A 88 -11.66 -0.14 -20.72
N PHE A 89 -11.58 0.28 -19.46
CA PHE A 89 -10.84 -0.41 -18.40
C PHE A 89 -11.70 -0.54 -17.15
N ASP A 90 -11.37 -1.50 -16.28
CA ASP A 90 -12.05 -1.62 -14.99
C ASP A 90 -11.56 -0.51 -14.06
N ASN A 91 -12.41 0.46 -13.73
CA ASN A 91 -12.08 1.57 -12.83
C ASN A 91 -12.49 1.29 -11.36
N THR A 92 -12.68 0.03 -10.99
CA THR A 92 -12.98 -0.32 -9.61
C THR A 92 -11.74 -0.11 -8.73
N THR A 93 -11.95 0.55 -7.60
CA THR A 93 -10.91 0.71 -6.58
C THR A 93 -11.03 -0.43 -5.57
N VAL A 94 -9.96 -1.21 -5.42
CA VAL A 94 -9.89 -2.24 -4.40
C VAL A 94 -9.51 -1.58 -3.07
N ALA A 95 -10.30 -1.86 -2.03
CA ALA A 95 -10.06 -1.34 -0.69
C ALA A 95 -9.70 -2.46 0.29
N GLY A 96 -8.65 -2.23 1.07
CA GLY A 96 -8.34 -2.90 2.32
C GLY A 96 -8.49 -1.94 3.50
N ILE A 97 -8.48 -2.47 4.71
CA ILE A 97 -8.61 -1.68 5.94
C ILE A 97 -7.36 -1.88 6.79
N LEU A 98 -6.75 -0.79 7.21
CA LEU A 98 -5.71 -0.75 8.22
C LEU A 98 -6.34 -0.33 9.55
N GLU A 99 -6.24 -1.22 10.54
CA GLU A 99 -6.90 -1.10 11.84
C GLU A 99 -5.85 -1.10 12.95
N TYR A 100 -5.89 -0.09 13.81
CA TYR A 100 -5.02 -0.02 14.97
C TYR A 100 -5.58 -0.87 16.11
N GLU A 101 -4.75 -1.76 16.65
CA GLU A 101 -5.07 -2.48 17.89
C GLU A 101 -5.05 -1.48 19.05
N THR A 102 -6.20 -1.25 19.67
CA THR A 102 -6.28 -0.56 20.96
C THR A 102 -5.75 -1.51 22.02
N SER A 103 -4.66 -1.14 22.68
CA SER A 103 -4.24 -1.79 23.92
C SER A 103 -5.27 -1.44 24.98
N SER A 104 -6.07 -2.43 25.38
CA SER A 104 -6.90 -2.39 26.59
C SER A 104 -6.05 -2.21 27.84
#